data_AF-N9PHM1-F1
#
_entry.id   AF-N9PHM1-F1
#
_cell.length_a   1.000
_cell.length_b   1.000
_cell.length_c   1.000
_cell.angle_alpha   90.00
_cell.angle_beta   90.00
_cell.angle_gamma   90.00
#
_symmetry.space_group_name_H-M   'P 1'
#
loop_
_entity.id
_entity.type
_entity.pdbx_description
1 polymer ?
#
loop_
_entity_poly.entity_id
_entity_poly.type
_entity_poly.pdbx_seq_one_letter_code
_entity_poly.pdbx_strand_id
1 'polypeptide(L)'
;MHKDISIWMPLYIGDLQAKFARMTAEQIGAALLLMMDFWKNGDIPHDLATVCSITKLPQHTKAKTLLNTLMALELFEVESEQIHSNFLSSLKSQALQNQQMKSDKAKNAAQVRWGKSASNAQASAKQRKVNAQAAPEKNPSITQVMLEPCPSSSSSSSSSSSSS
;
A
#
# COMPACT_ATOMS: atom_id res chain seq x y z
N MET A 1 -15.74 -0.38 -7.26
CA MET A 1 -15.14 0.41 -6.16
C MET A 1 -14.01 1.22 -6.76
N HIS A 2 -14.20 2.53 -6.96
CA HIS A 2 -13.09 3.41 -7.37
C HIS A 2 -12.09 3.42 -6.22
N LYS A 3 -10.91 2.88 -6.46
CA LYS A 3 -9.88 2.77 -5.43
C LYS A 3 -9.12 4.09 -5.43
N ASP A 4 -9.36 4.90 -4.42
CA ASP A 4 -8.72 6.20 -4.26
C ASP A 4 -7.20 6.04 -4.26
N ILE A 5 -6.53 6.61 -5.26
CA ILE A 5 -5.06 6.55 -5.43
C ILE A 5 -4.36 7.49 -4.47
N SER A 6 -5.07 8.47 -3.90
CA SER A 6 -4.48 9.41 -2.95
C SER A 6 -4.04 8.77 -1.63
N ILE A 7 -4.34 7.48 -1.39
CA ILE A 7 -3.97 6.74 -0.17
C ILE A 7 -2.50 6.28 -0.13
N TRP A 8 -1.80 6.20 -1.27
CA TRP A 8 -0.34 5.98 -1.29
C TRP A 8 0.28 6.96 -2.32
N MET A 9 1.40 7.63 -1.99
CA MET A 9 2.31 8.36 -2.93
C MET A 9 3.68 7.65 -3.15
N PRO A 10 4.26 7.53 -4.38
CA PRO A 10 5.36 6.61 -4.64
C PRO A 10 6.66 7.40 -4.56
N LEU A 11 7.62 6.90 -3.78
CA LEU A 11 8.87 7.60 -3.57
C LEU A 11 10.02 6.75 -4.13
N TYR A 12 10.58 7.18 -5.26
CA TYR A 12 11.79 6.59 -5.83
C TYR A 12 13.01 7.20 -5.17
N ILE A 13 13.57 6.50 -4.18
CA ILE A 13 14.60 7.05 -3.30
C ILE A 13 15.84 7.53 -4.06
N GLY A 14 16.26 6.81 -5.11
CA GLY A 14 17.39 7.24 -5.95
C GLY A 14 17.15 8.58 -6.65
N ASP A 15 15.96 8.76 -7.21
CA ASP A 15 15.58 10.00 -7.90
C ASP A 15 15.47 11.16 -6.92
N LEU A 16 14.87 10.92 -5.75
CA LEU A 16 14.76 11.93 -4.69
C LEU A 16 16.13 12.32 -4.13
N GLN A 17 17.02 11.35 -3.90
CA GLN A 17 18.36 11.63 -3.42
C GLN A 17 19.16 12.48 -4.41
N ALA A 18 19.07 12.16 -5.72
CA ALA A 18 19.71 12.96 -6.76
C ALA A 18 19.13 14.38 -6.83
N LYS A 19 17.80 14.51 -6.78
CA LYS A 19 17.09 15.80 -6.90
C LYS A 19 17.28 16.70 -5.67
N PHE A 20 17.37 16.11 -4.48
CA PHE A 20 17.52 16.82 -3.20
C PHE A 20 18.96 16.90 -2.69
N ALA A 21 19.96 16.52 -3.48
CA ALA A 21 21.34 16.34 -3.03
C ALA A 21 21.96 17.54 -2.30
N ARG A 22 21.51 18.78 -2.59
CA ARG A 22 22.01 20.02 -1.98
C ARG A 22 21.05 20.66 -0.97
N MET A 23 19.95 19.98 -0.63
CA MET A 23 18.94 20.48 0.30
C MET A 23 19.25 20.03 1.73
N THR A 24 18.91 20.87 2.70
CA THR A 24 18.99 20.50 4.12
C THR A 24 17.87 19.53 4.50
N ALA A 25 18.02 18.83 5.63
CA ALA A 25 16.97 17.95 6.14
C ALA A 25 15.63 18.70 6.36
N GLU A 26 15.67 19.94 6.84
CA GLU A 26 14.48 20.80 7.00
C GLU A 26 13.81 21.05 5.64
N GLN A 27 14.58 21.41 4.61
CA GLN A 27 14.07 21.65 3.27
C GLN A 27 13.50 20.38 2.62
N ILE A 28 14.16 19.23 2.81
CA ILE A 28 13.69 17.94 2.29
C ILE A 28 12.36 17.55 2.96
N GLY A 29 12.26 17.67 4.29
CA GLY A 29 11.03 17.39 5.02
C GLY A 29 9.89 18.31 4.57
N ALA A 30 10.16 19.61 4.43
CA ALA A 30 9.20 20.58 3.95
C ALA A 30 8.74 20.31 2.50
N ALA A 31 9.67 19.92 1.61
CA ALA A 31 9.36 19.53 0.25
C ALA A 31 8.43 18.31 0.21
N LEU A 32 8.73 17.28 1.00
CA LEU A 32 7.90 16.08 1.11
C LEU A 32 6.48 16.41 1.62
N LEU A 33 6.35 17.32 2.60
CA LEU A 33 5.04 17.78 3.08
C LEU A 33 4.22 18.42 1.96
N LEU A 34 4.84 19.27 1.14
CA LEU A 34 4.18 19.91 0.00
C LEU A 34 3.80 18.90 -1.08
N MET A 35 4.67 17.93 -1.38
CA MET A 35 4.38 16.84 -2.32
C MET A 35 3.21 15.97 -1.84
N MET A 36 3.15 15.67 -0.54
CA MET A 36 2.06 14.89 0.07
C MET A 36 0.73 15.63 0.00
N ASP A 37 0.72 16.92 0.31
CA ASP A 37 -0.48 17.75 0.21
C ASP A 37 -0.99 17.82 -1.23
N PHE A 38 -0.10 18.09 -2.19
CA PHE A 38 -0.44 18.07 -3.61
C PHE A 38 -0.98 16.71 -4.05
N TRP A 39 -0.33 15.61 -3.64
CA TRP A 39 -0.77 14.27 -3.99
C TRP A 39 -2.18 13.97 -3.49
N LYS A 40 -2.50 14.44 -2.28
CA LYS A 40 -3.80 14.20 -1.65
C LYS A 40 -4.89 15.12 -2.20
N ASN A 41 -4.60 16.41 -2.33
CA ASN A 41 -5.59 17.47 -2.52
C ASN A 41 -5.56 18.09 -3.93
N GLY A 42 -4.46 17.96 -4.67
CA GLY A 42 -4.26 18.61 -5.98
C GLY A 42 -3.55 19.95 -5.85
N ASP A 43 -3.86 20.88 -6.76
CA ASP A 43 -3.19 22.17 -6.85
C ASP A 43 -3.30 22.99 -5.54
N ILE A 44 -2.22 23.68 -5.20
CA ILE A 44 -2.07 24.39 -3.93
C ILE A 44 -2.17 25.90 -4.20
N PRO A 45 -2.93 26.69 -3.42
CA PRO A 45 -2.93 28.15 -3.57
C PRO A 45 -1.51 28.74 -3.44
N HIS A 46 -1.14 29.66 -4.35
CA HIS A 46 0.16 30.35 -4.32
C HIS A 46 0.21 31.47 -3.26
N ASP A 47 -0.10 31.09 -2.01
CA ASP A 47 -0.05 31.97 -0.84
C ASP A 47 0.98 31.43 0.17
N LEU A 48 1.87 32.31 0.63
CA LEU A 48 2.94 31.92 1.56
C LEU A 48 2.40 31.44 2.91
N ALA A 49 1.24 31.94 3.38
CA ALA A 49 0.67 31.45 4.63
C ALA A 49 0.19 30.00 4.48
N THR A 50 -0.43 29.66 3.35
CA THR A 50 -0.82 28.30 2.99
C THR A 50 0.41 27.39 2.87
N VAL A 51 1.45 27.82 2.15
CA VAL A 51 2.70 27.07 2.03
C VAL A 51 3.35 26.84 3.40
N CYS A 52 3.43 27.86 4.27
CA CYS A 52 3.92 27.71 5.65
C CYS A 52 3.10 26.69 6.45
N SER A 53 1.77 26.75 6.34
CA SER A 53 0.87 25.82 7.05
C SER A 53 1.10 24.36 6.64
N ILE A 54 1.28 24.10 5.34
CA ILE A 54 1.55 22.75 4.82
C ILE A 54 2.95 22.28 5.24
N THR A 55 3.96 23.10 4.95
CA THR A 55 5.38 22.76 5.13
C THR A 55 5.86 22.79 6.57
N LYS A 56 5.06 23.35 7.49
CA LYS A 56 5.41 23.59 8.90
C LYS A 56 6.61 24.52 9.10
N LEU A 57 6.97 25.29 8.08
CA LEU A 57 8.03 26.29 8.17
C LEU A 57 7.51 27.55 8.89
N PRO A 58 8.19 28.02 9.96
CA PRO A 58 7.67 29.11 10.78
C PRO A 58 7.87 30.50 10.15
N GLN A 59 8.77 30.63 9.17
CA GLN A 59 9.01 31.92 8.49
C GLN A 59 8.61 31.88 7.02
N HIS A 60 7.86 32.89 6.58
CA HIS A 60 7.49 33.09 5.18
C HIS A 60 8.72 33.21 4.27
N THR A 61 9.83 33.78 4.76
CA THR A 61 11.09 33.86 4.01
C THR A 61 11.68 32.49 3.72
N LYS A 62 11.62 31.55 4.68
CA LYS A 62 12.05 30.16 4.45
C LYS A 62 11.13 29.45 3.46
N ALA A 63 9.81 29.62 3.60
CA ALA A 63 8.83 29.03 2.69
C ALA A 63 9.00 29.55 1.26
N LYS A 64 9.24 30.85 1.08
CA LYS A 64 9.53 31.45 -0.22
C LYS A 64 10.81 30.89 -0.84
N THR A 65 11.89 30.78 -0.06
CA THR A 65 13.16 30.19 -0.53
C THR A 65 13.00 28.73 -0.91
N LEU A 66 12.25 27.96 -0.12
CA LEU A 66 11.92 26.57 -0.45
C LEU A 66 11.16 26.50 -1.78
N LEU A 67 10.08 27.27 -1.94
CA LEU A 67 9.26 27.27 -3.15
C LEU A 67 10.10 27.58 -4.39
N ASN A 68 10.95 28.63 -4.33
CA ASN A 68 11.88 28.96 -5.40
C ASN A 68 12.84 27.80 -5.74
N THR A 69 13.32 27.10 -4.71
CA THR A 69 14.18 25.93 -4.89
C THR A 69 13.43 24.79 -5.58
N LEU A 70 12.18 24.54 -5.19
CA LEU A 70 11.34 23.50 -5.79
C LEU A 70 10.96 23.80 -7.24
N MET A 71 10.76 25.07 -7.58
CA MET A 71 10.58 25.50 -8.98
C MET A 71 11.85 25.31 -9.80
N ALA A 72 13.00 25.70 -9.26
CA ALA A 72 14.29 25.49 -9.93
C ALA A 72 14.62 24.00 -10.14
N LEU A 73 14.05 23.12 -9.31
CA LEU A 73 14.16 21.67 -9.44
C LEU A 73 13.05 21.07 -10.31
N GLU A 74 12.17 21.86 -10.95
CA GLU A 74 11.05 21.37 -11.77
C GLU A 74 10.15 20.38 -11.00
N LEU A 75 10.00 20.56 -9.69
CA LEU A 75 9.05 19.79 -8.88
C LEU A 75 7.68 20.45 -8.84
N PHE A 76 7.68 21.76 -8.82
CA PHE A 76 6.49 22.58 -8.81
C PHE A 76 6.65 23.74 -9.79
N GLU A 77 5.53 24.24 -10.25
CA GLU A 77 5.42 25.40 -11.12
C GLU A 77 4.30 26.28 -10.56
N VAL A 78 4.30 27.56 -10.92
CA VAL A 78 3.22 28.48 -10.55
C VAL A 78 2.53 28.95 -11.81
N GLU A 79 1.24 28.66 -11.92
CA GLU A 79 0.38 29.13 -12.99
C GLU A 79 -0.94 29.64 -12.39
N SER A 80 -1.42 30.80 -12.84
CA SER A 80 -2.72 31.36 -12.43
C SER A 80 -2.94 31.41 -10.90
N GLU A 81 -1.94 31.86 -10.14
CA GLU A 81 -1.96 31.92 -8.66
C GLU A 81 -2.13 30.55 -7.97
N GLN A 82 -1.83 29.46 -8.66
CA GLN A 82 -1.79 28.11 -8.12
C GLN A 82 -0.41 27.50 -8.33
N ILE A 83 -0.01 26.67 -7.37
CA ILE A 83 1.18 25.85 -7.42
C ILE A 83 0.75 24.47 -7.90
N HIS A 84 1.20 24.08 -9.09
CA HIS A 84 0.94 22.77 -9.70
C HIS A 84 2.23 21.97 -9.86
N SER A 85 2.10 20.67 -10.16
CA SER A 85 3.23 19.79 -10.41
C SER A 85 2.97 18.84 -11.58
N ASN A 86 3.63 19.10 -12.71
CA ASN A 86 3.63 18.19 -13.86
C ASN A 86 4.26 16.84 -13.50
N PHE A 87 5.32 16.85 -12.70
CA PHE A 87 6.00 15.67 -12.19
C PHE A 87 5.05 14.77 -11.36
N LEU A 88 4.40 15.32 -10.33
CA LEU A 88 3.51 14.54 -9.46
C LEU A 88 2.23 14.13 -10.19
N SER A 89 1.71 14.96 -11.08
CA SER A 89 0.52 14.63 -11.89
C SER A 89 0.80 13.45 -12.83
N SER A 90 1.96 13.47 -13.51
CA SER A 90 2.40 12.35 -14.35
C SER A 90 2.58 11.07 -13.54
N LEU A 91 3.16 11.19 -12.35
CA LEU A 91 3.36 10.08 -11.44
C LEU A 91 2.04 9.49 -10.92
N LYS A 92 1.04 10.34 -10.64
CA LYS A 92 -0.32 9.94 -10.25
C LYS A 92 -1.05 9.25 -11.39
N SER A 93 -0.90 9.75 -12.62
CA SER A 93 -1.42 9.11 -13.82
C SER A 93 -0.81 7.72 -14.05
N GLN A 94 0.50 7.58 -13.91
CA GLN A 94 1.19 6.30 -14.00
C GLN A 94 0.71 5.31 -12.92
N ALA A 95 0.52 5.78 -11.68
CA ALA A 95 -0.03 4.98 -10.59
C ALA A 95 -1.45 4.46 -10.91
N LEU A 96 -2.30 5.31 -11.50
CA LEU A 96 -3.65 4.94 -11.96
C LEU A 96 -3.59 3.88 -13.06
N GLN A 97 -2.76 4.09 -14.08
CA GLN A 97 -2.58 3.12 -15.17
C GLN A 97 -2.08 1.77 -14.65
N ASN A 98 -1.09 1.77 -13.76
CA ASN A 98 -0.56 0.55 -13.13
C ASN A 98 -1.61 -0.20 -12.32
N GLN A 99 -2.48 0.52 -11.61
CA GLN A 99 -3.59 -0.09 -10.88
C GLN A 99 -4.60 -0.72 -11.83
N GLN A 100 -4.97 -0.02 -12.90
CA GLN A 100 -5.92 -0.50 -13.89
C GLN A 100 -5.40 -1.76 -14.59
N MET A 101 -4.15 -1.74 -15.07
CA MET A 101 -3.50 -2.89 -15.69
C MET A 101 -3.45 -4.12 -14.76
N LYS A 102 -3.15 -3.93 -13.48
CA LYS A 102 -3.18 -5.02 -12.48
C LYS A 102 -4.58 -5.57 -12.28
N SER A 103 -5.60 -4.70 -12.22
CA SER A 103 -7.00 -5.12 -12.09
C SER A 103 -7.44 -5.94 -13.31
N ASP A 104 -7.15 -5.47 -14.51
CA ASP A 104 -7.58 -6.13 -15.74
C ASP A 104 -6.86 -7.47 -15.94
N LYS A 105 -5.57 -7.55 -15.61
CA LYS A 105 -4.84 -8.83 -15.58
C LYS A 105 -5.48 -9.82 -14.61
N ALA A 106 -5.90 -9.35 -13.43
CA ALA A 106 -6.57 -10.20 -12.44
C ALA A 106 -7.95 -10.68 -12.92
N LYS A 107 -8.75 -9.79 -13.53
CA LYS A 107 -10.06 -10.14 -14.12
C LYS A 107 -9.90 -11.16 -15.25
N ASN A 108 -8.95 -10.93 -16.16
CA ASN A 108 -8.68 -11.85 -17.28
C ASN A 108 -8.24 -13.22 -16.77
N ALA A 109 -7.37 -13.28 -15.75
CA ALA A 109 -6.96 -14.53 -15.14
C ALA A 109 -8.12 -15.27 -14.45
N ALA A 110 -9.01 -14.54 -13.76
CA ALA A 110 -10.21 -15.12 -13.15
C ALA A 110 -11.19 -15.65 -14.20
N GLN A 111 -11.42 -14.91 -15.29
CA GLN A 111 -12.28 -15.34 -16.40
C GLN A 111 -11.74 -16.60 -17.07
N VAL A 112 -10.43 -16.71 -17.30
CA VAL A 112 -9.81 -17.93 -17.85
C VAL A 112 -9.97 -19.12 -16.89
N ARG A 113 -9.83 -18.90 -15.58
CA ARG A 113 -9.93 -19.96 -14.56
C ARG A 113 -11.35 -20.44 -14.33
N TRP A 114 -12.31 -19.52 -14.20
CA TRP A 114 -13.68 -19.84 -13.75
C TRP A 114 -14.70 -19.87 -14.90
N GLY A 115 -14.41 -19.19 -16.02
CA GLY A 115 -15.27 -19.20 -17.21
C GLY A 115 -15.32 -20.54 -17.94
N LYS A 116 -14.38 -21.46 -17.66
CA LYS A 116 -14.38 -22.83 -18.21
C LYS A 116 -15.26 -23.82 -17.43
N SER A 117 -15.75 -23.44 -16.25
CA SER A 117 -16.57 -24.33 -15.41
C SER A 117 -17.98 -24.59 -15.97
N ALA A 118 -18.48 -23.76 -16.89
CA ALA A 118 -19.77 -24.00 -17.55
C ALA A 118 -19.70 -25.11 -18.62
N SER A 119 -18.51 -25.46 -19.13
CA SER A 119 -18.36 -26.45 -20.23
C SER A 119 -17.98 -27.86 -19.77
N ASN A 120 -17.48 -28.04 -18.53
CA ASN A 120 -16.98 -29.33 -18.04
C ASN A 120 -17.88 -30.04 -17.02
N ALA A 121 -19.10 -29.55 -16.78
CA ALA A 121 -20.07 -30.21 -15.90
C ALA A 121 -20.53 -31.61 -16.39
N GLN A 122 -20.13 -32.05 -17.59
CA GLN A 122 -20.44 -33.38 -18.12
C GLN A 122 -19.33 -34.44 -17.94
N ALA A 123 -18.17 -34.10 -17.36
CA ALA A 123 -17.03 -35.03 -17.28
C ALA A 123 -16.98 -35.89 -15.99
N SER A 124 -18.03 -35.90 -15.16
CA SER A 124 -18.09 -36.78 -13.97
C SER A 124 -19.48 -37.40 -13.77
N ALA A 125 -19.93 -38.15 -14.79
CA ALA A 125 -21.01 -39.12 -14.65
C ALA A 125 -20.60 -40.53 -15.09
N LYS A 126 -19.30 -40.84 -15.18
CA LYS A 126 -18.82 -42.22 -15.35
C LYS A 126 -18.33 -42.75 -14.00
N GLN A 127 -19.31 -43.13 -13.16
CA GLN A 127 -19.08 -44.00 -12.01
C GLN A 127 -18.28 -45.22 -12.48
N ARG A 128 -17.02 -45.32 -12.05
CA ARG A 128 -16.31 -46.59 -12.08
C ARG A 128 -16.71 -47.34 -10.80
N LYS A 129 -17.74 -48.17 -10.91
CA LYS A 129 -18.01 -49.22 -9.91
C LYS A 129 -16.78 -50.12 -9.87
N VAL A 130 -16.01 -50.06 -8.78
CA VAL A 130 -15.11 -51.14 -8.41
C VAL A 130 -15.53 -51.61 -7.03
N ASN A 131 -15.71 -52.92 -6.98
CA ASN A 131 -16.42 -53.71 -6.00
C ASN A 131 -15.77 -53.62 -4.61
N ALA A 132 -16.57 -53.31 -3.58
CA ALA A 132 -16.18 -53.49 -2.19
C ALA A 132 -16.51 -54.93 -1.78
N GLN A 133 -15.48 -55.74 -1.49
CA GLN A 133 -15.64 -57.04 -0.85
C GLN A 133 -14.44 -57.33 0.06
N ALA A 134 -14.60 -56.98 1.34
CA ALA A 134 -14.14 -57.79 2.46
C ALA A 134 -15.05 -57.47 3.66
N ALA A 135 -15.69 -58.51 4.18
CA ALA A 135 -16.78 -58.50 5.13
C ALA A 135 -16.31 -58.26 6.59
N PRO A 136 -17.23 -58.07 7.55
CA PRO A 136 -16.97 -57.53 8.88
C PRO A 136 -16.81 -58.63 9.94
N GLU A 137 -15.97 -58.41 10.94
CA GLU A 137 -16.04 -59.14 12.21
C GLU A 137 -16.38 -58.15 13.34
N LYS A 138 -17.49 -58.43 14.03
CA LYS A 138 -18.00 -57.77 15.25
C LYS A 138 -16.97 -57.92 16.39
N ASN A 139 -16.54 -56.84 17.06
CA ASN A 139 -17.10 -56.22 18.30
C ASN A 139 -16.88 -57.05 19.59
N PRO A 140 -16.91 -56.48 20.82
CA PRO A 140 -16.54 -55.13 21.30
C PRO A 140 -15.65 -55.16 22.57
N SER A 141 -14.92 -54.09 22.89
CA SER A 141 -14.55 -53.75 24.29
C SER A 141 -14.09 -52.30 24.40
N ILE A 142 -14.99 -51.45 24.93
CA ILE A 142 -14.80 -50.46 25.99
C ILE A 142 -13.30 -50.25 26.36
N THR A 143 -12.66 -49.09 26.20
CA THR A 143 -12.86 -47.86 27.01
C THR A 143 -11.99 -46.73 26.44
N GLN A 144 -12.60 -45.60 26.13
CA GLN A 144 -12.16 -44.20 26.36
C GLN A 144 -10.72 -43.96 26.87
N VAL A 145 -9.80 -43.47 26.01
CA VAL A 145 -8.56 -42.74 26.39
C VAL A 145 -8.22 -41.81 25.22
N MET A 146 -8.68 -40.56 25.24
CA MET A 146 -8.00 -39.37 25.80
C MET A 146 -7.43 -38.52 24.65
N LEU A 147 -8.19 -37.50 24.29
CA LEU A 147 -7.75 -36.37 23.46
C LEU A 147 -6.48 -35.79 24.10
N GLU A 148 -5.39 -35.78 23.35
CA GLU A 148 -4.13 -35.17 23.78
C GLU A 148 -4.31 -33.64 23.88
N PRO A 149 -4.15 -33.02 25.07
CA PRO A 149 -4.22 -31.58 25.21
C PRO A 149 -2.91 -30.93 24.74
N CYS A 150 -3.03 -29.88 23.93
CA CYS A 150 -1.94 -28.95 23.65
C CYS A 150 -1.37 -28.37 24.96
N PRO A 151 -0.04 -28.35 25.18
CA PRO A 151 0.51 -27.60 26.29
C PRO A 151 0.52 -26.10 25.93
N SER A 152 -0.38 -25.35 26.56
CA SER A 152 -0.21 -23.93 26.84
C SER A 152 0.36 -23.75 28.25
N SER A 153 0.98 -22.58 28.44
CA SER A 153 1.40 -21.90 29.69
C SER A 153 2.92 -21.77 29.83
N SER A 154 3.53 -20.63 29.50
CA SER A 154 3.55 -19.32 30.22
C SER A 154 4.55 -19.29 31.37
N SER A 155 5.52 -18.37 31.31
CA SER A 155 6.13 -17.71 32.49
C SER A 155 6.85 -16.43 32.05
N SER A 156 6.16 -15.32 32.21
CA SER A 156 6.69 -13.96 32.24
C SER A 156 7.45 -13.74 33.55
N SER A 157 8.71 -13.32 33.48
CA SER A 157 9.48 -12.82 34.63
C SER A 157 9.84 -11.35 34.41
N SER A 158 9.07 -10.50 35.08
CA SER A 158 9.43 -9.11 35.36
C SER A 158 10.34 -9.09 36.60
N SER A 159 11.56 -8.55 36.46
CA SER A 159 12.40 -8.18 37.60
C SER A 159 12.75 -6.70 37.52
N SER A 160 12.09 -5.92 38.38
CA SER A 160 12.50 -4.59 38.79
C SER A 160 13.63 -4.69 39.83
N SER A 161 14.71 -3.94 39.65
CA SER A 161 15.63 -3.60 40.73
C SER A 161 16.11 -2.16 40.56
N SER A 162 15.71 -1.33 41.50
CA SER A 162 16.20 0.03 41.74
C SER A 162 17.39 0.01 42.71
N SER A 163 18.23 1.04 42.61
CA SER A 163 19.16 1.59 43.62
C SER A 163 20.62 1.11 43.60
N SER A 164 21.52 1.95 43.07
CA SER A 164 22.47 2.78 43.85
C SER A 164 23.06 3.86 42.96
#